data_AF-A0A954L1I0-F1
#
_entry.id   AF-A0A954L1I0-F1
#
_cell.length_a   1.000
_cell.length_b   1.000
_cell.length_c   1.000
_cell.angle_alpha   90.00
_cell.angle_beta   90.00
_cell.angle_gamma   90.00
#
_symmetry.space_group_name_H-M   'P 1'
#
loop_
_entity.id
_entity.type
_entity.pdbx_description
1 polymer ?
#
loop_
_entity_poly.entity_id
_entity_poly.type
_entity_poly.pdbx_seq_one_letter_code
_entity_poly.pdbx_strand_id
1 'polypeptide(L)'
;MKRSPVNRLRPAFTLIELLVVIAIIAILIALLLPAVQQAREAARRTQCKNNMKQLGLAQHNYHDIHNCFPVTMGWDSPDSRHGQFSDKVAMLPFLDRASEFNLINVDLAPYEPTGWHGSENIQATGGTLPVFNCPSASQDHLDARHRITSFTYATSVGVVKYKSGARGVDGTHNGIAWAAAYGFTPDGKVDFASIKDGTSNTVSIAEILGSPGDSGSGNSNDPRTRKRQTYSWATGNDHSELRDNCLANYQAGNLGNMADNWRQSIKGSAWAWSFIGTANVYSHNMLPNEPSCHSVNGITDWGITSMMAAGSDHTGGVQVLMADGSVRFISENIDKTTWWGLGTRNGGETLGEF
;
A
#
# COMPACT_ATOMS: atom_id res chain seq x y z
N MET A 1 18.70 -30.03 -80.53
CA MET A 1 17.81 -28.88 -80.23
C MET A 1 17.90 -28.59 -78.73
N LYS A 2 18.70 -27.60 -78.30
CA LYS A 2 18.80 -27.17 -76.88
C LYS A 2 17.96 -25.90 -76.71
N ARG A 3 16.92 -25.95 -75.87
CA ARG A 3 16.10 -24.77 -75.51
C ARG A 3 16.83 -23.95 -74.44
N SER A 4 17.09 -22.68 -74.72
CA SER A 4 17.69 -21.72 -73.77
C SER A 4 16.72 -21.41 -72.63
N PRO A 5 17.20 -21.24 -71.38
CA PRO A 5 16.33 -20.91 -70.24
C PRO A 5 15.85 -19.45 -70.37
N VAL A 6 14.54 -19.24 -70.25
CA VAL A 6 13.93 -17.91 -70.20
C VAL A 6 14.21 -17.32 -68.82
N ASN A 7 15.10 -16.32 -68.76
CA ASN A 7 15.30 -15.50 -67.56
C ASN A 7 13.99 -14.71 -67.31
N ARG A 8 13.16 -15.20 -66.38
CA ARG A 8 12.06 -14.40 -65.83
C ARG A 8 12.69 -13.27 -65.03
N LEU A 9 12.63 -12.05 -65.57
CA LEU A 9 12.94 -10.83 -64.84
C LEU A 9 12.06 -10.81 -63.58
N ARG A 10 12.69 -10.99 -62.41
CA ARG A 10 12.00 -10.79 -61.13
C ARG A 10 11.70 -9.29 -61.03
N PRO A 11 10.46 -8.87 -60.75
CA PRO A 11 10.16 -7.46 -60.58
C PRO A 11 11.01 -6.92 -59.43
N ALA A 12 11.82 -5.89 -59.73
CA ALA A 12 12.60 -5.17 -58.73
C ALA A 12 11.68 -4.12 -58.09
N PHE A 13 11.61 -4.13 -56.77
CA PHE A 13 10.82 -3.18 -55.98
C PHE A 13 11.34 -1.76 -56.22
N THR A 14 10.46 -0.80 -56.50
CA THR A 14 10.87 0.60 -56.66
C THR A 14 11.13 1.24 -55.29
N LEU A 15 12.07 2.18 -55.25
CA LEU A 15 12.39 2.93 -54.02
C LEU A 15 11.14 3.62 -53.45
N ILE A 16 10.23 4.06 -54.32
CA ILE A 16 8.96 4.70 -53.94
C ILE A 16 8.03 3.72 -53.24
N GLU A 17 7.84 2.49 -53.78
CA GLU A 17 7.00 1.47 -53.14
C GLU A 17 7.51 1.12 -51.74
N LEU A 18 8.83 1.01 -51.56
CA LEU A 18 9.42 0.76 -50.24
C LEU A 18 9.13 1.93 -49.28
N LEU A 19 9.29 3.16 -49.76
CA LEU A 19 9.11 4.37 -48.96
C LEU A 19 7.64 4.56 -48.52
N VAL A 20 6.69 4.23 -49.39
CA VAL A 20 5.25 4.25 -49.05
C VAL A 20 4.92 3.22 -47.98
N VAL A 21 5.44 1.99 -48.11
CA VAL A 21 5.17 0.92 -47.14
C VAL A 21 5.72 1.28 -45.76
N ILE A 22 6.96 1.79 -45.67
CA ILE A 22 7.51 2.22 -44.37
C ILE A 22 6.75 3.41 -43.79
N ALA A 23 6.26 4.34 -44.63
CA ALA A 23 5.47 5.48 -44.16
C ALA A 23 4.12 5.03 -43.58
N ILE A 24 3.43 4.09 -44.22
CA ILE A 24 2.17 3.52 -43.71
C ILE A 24 2.42 2.78 -42.40
N ILE A 25 3.44 1.93 -42.32
CA ILE A 25 3.79 1.21 -41.08
C ILE A 25 4.12 2.19 -39.95
N ALA A 26 4.88 3.25 -40.23
CA ALA A 26 5.22 4.28 -39.24
C ALA A 26 3.97 4.98 -38.70
N ILE A 27 3.02 5.34 -39.57
CA ILE A 27 1.74 5.95 -39.16
C ILE A 27 0.91 4.97 -38.33
N LEU A 28 0.80 3.71 -38.75
CA LEU A 28 0.05 2.70 -38.02
C LEU A 28 0.64 2.46 -36.62
N ILE A 29 1.96 2.32 -36.51
CA ILE A 29 2.64 2.14 -35.21
C ILE A 29 2.45 3.39 -34.33
N ALA A 30 2.56 4.59 -34.90
CA ALA A 30 2.36 5.85 -34.17
C ALA A 30 0.95 5.97 -33.58
N LEU A 31 -0.08 5.47 -34.29
CA LEU A 31 -1.46 5.46 -33.81
C LEU A 31 -1.75 4.31 -32.83
N LEU A 32 -1.10 3.16 -33.00
CA LEU A 32 -1.32 1.96 -32.18
C LEU A 32 -0.57 2.02 -30.84
N LEU A 33 0.61 2.64 -30.77
CA LEU A 33 1.42 2.65 -29.54
C LEU A 33 0.71 3.32 -28.35
N PRO A 34 0.08 4.51 -28.48
CA PRO A 34 -0.68 5.12 -27.39
C PRO A 34 -1.88 4.27 -26.96
N ALA A 35 -2.57 3.66 -27.93
CA ALA A 35 -3.74 2.82 -27.66
C ALA A 35 -3.35 1.54 -26.89
N VAL A 36 -2.26 0.88 -27.27
CA VAL A 36 -1.76 -0.31 -26.57
C VAL A 36 -1.33 0.03 -25.14
N GLN A 37 -0.73 1.20 -24.92
CA GLN A 37 -0.34 1.65 -23.57
C GLN A 37 -1.56 1.93 -22.69
N GLN A 38 -2.59 2.59 -23.21
CA GLN A 38 -3.85 2.83 -22.49
C GLN A 38 -4.55 1.51 -22.14
N ALA A 39 -4.63 0.58 -23.09
CA ALA A 39 -5.21 -0.74 -22.85
C ALA A 39 -4.44 -1.53 -21.77
N ARG A 40 -3.11 -1.48 -21.77
CA ARG A 40 -2.28 -2.11 -20.74
C ARG A 40 -2.52 -1.52 -19.36
N GLU A 41 -2.61 -0.20 -19.24
CA GLU A 41 -2.88 0.44 -17.94
C GLU A 41 -4.30 0.13 -17.44
N ALA A 42 -5.30 0.13 -18.32
CA ALA A 42 -6.66 -0.29 -17.96
C ALA A 42 -6.70 -1.74 -17.44
N ALA A 43 -5.94 -2.65 -18.07
CA ALA A 43 -5.79 -4.02 -17.62
C ALA A 43 -5.11 -4.10 -16.24
N ARG A 44 -4.00 -3.36 -16.02
CA ARG A 44 -3.33 -3.31 -14.72
C ARG A 44 -4.22 -2.76 -13.61
N ARG A 45 -4.97 -1.68 -13.87
CA ARG A 45 -5.95 -1.12 -12.92
C ARG A 45 -7.06 -2.11 -12.58
N THR A 46 -7.52 -2.87 -13.56
CA THR A 46 -8.49 -3.95 -13.35
C THR A 46 -7.90 -5.05 -12.48
N GLN A 47 -6.62 -5.40 -12.70
CA GLN A 47 -5.91 -6.37 -11.89
C GLN A 47 -5.71 -5.88 -10.45
N CYS A 48 -5.35 -4.60 -10.23
CA CYS A 48 -5.27 -4.03 -8.87
C CYS A 48 -6.63 -4.16 -8.16
N LYS A 49 -7.72 -3.80 -8.83
CA LYS A 49 -9.10 -3.97 -8.31
C LYS A 49 -9.40 -5.44 -7.95
N ASN A 50 -9.00 -6.39 -8.79
CA ASN A 50 -9.23 -7.81 -8.54
C ASN A 50 -8.39 -8.34 -7.36
N ASN A 51 -7.14 -7.88 -7.20
CA ASN A 51 -6.32 -8.22 -6.04
C ASN A 51 -6.99 -7.77 -4.75
N MET A 52 -7.48 -6.53 -4.68
CA MET A 52 -8.23 -6.06 -3.51
C MET A 52 -9.52 -6.84 -3.25
N LYS A 53 -10.24 -7.28 -4.30
CA LYS A 53 -11.39 -8.16 -4.12
C LYS A 53 -11.00 -9.51 -3.52
N GLN A 54 -9.86 -10.08 -3.92
CA GLN A 54 -9.33 -11.31 -3.31
C GLN A 54 -8.98 -11.08 -1.83
N LEU A 55 -8.38 -9.93 -1.49
CA LEU A 55 -8.13 -9.56 -0.10
C LEU A 55 -9.43 -9.38 0.70
N GLY A 56 -10.47 -8.77 0.13
CA GLY A 56 -11.78 -8.63 0.78
C GLY A 56 -12.44 -9.98 1.05
N LEU A 57 -12.42 -10.89 0.07
CA LEU A 57 -12.90 -12.25 0.27
C LEU A 57 -12.09 -12.99 1.35
N ALA A 58 -10.77 -12.81 1.38
CA ALA A 58 -9.93 -13.40 2.42
C ALA A 58 -10.23 -12.83 3.81
N GLN A 59 -10.49 -11.52 3.93
CA GLN A 59 -10.91 -10.88 5.18
C GLN A 59 -12.26 -11.42 5.67
N HIS A 60 -13.22 -11.62 4.76
CA HIS A 60 -14.55 -12.14 5.09
C HIS A 60 -14.50 -13.61 5.48
N ASN A 61 -13.77 -14.46 4.74
CA ASN A 61 -13.59 -15.86 5.10
C ASN A 61 -12.84 -16.02 6.44
N TYR A 62 -11.86 -15.15 6.71
CA TYR A 62 -11.20 -15.09 8.02
C TYR A 62 -12.22 -14.71 9.11
N HIS A 63 -13.06 -13.70 8.87
CA HIS A 63 -14.12 -13.29 9.79
C HIS A 63 -15.12 -14.42 10.07
N ASP A 64 -15.56 -15.17 9.06
CA ASP A 64 -16.50 -16.29 9.23
C ASP A 64 -15.98 -17.37 10.20
N ILE A 65 -14.66 -17.58 10.25
CA ILE A 65 -14.04 -18.57 11.14
C ILE A 65 -13.67 -17.97 12.50
N HIS A 66 -13.13 -16.75 12.53
CA HIS A 66 -12.54 -16.15 13.72
C HIS A 66 -13.44 -15.14 14.44
N ASN A 67 -14.60 -14.81 13.86
CA ASN A 67 -15.55 -13.79 14.29
C ASN A 67 -14.96 -12.38 14.43
N CYS A 68 -13.82 -12.11 13.77
CA CYS A 68 -13.20 -10.79 13.72
C CYS A 68 -12.40 -10.65 12.42
N PHE A 69 -12.10 -9.42 12.02
CA PHE A 69 -11.16 -9.16 10.93
C PHE A 69 -9.75 -9.64 11.31
N PRO A 70 -8.86 -9.91 10.33
CA PRO A 70 -7.48 -10.33 10.60
C PRO A 70 -6.75 -9.37 11.52
N VAL A 71 -6.02 -9.94 12.49
CA VAL A 71 -5.15 -9.16 13.37
C VAL A 71 -4.12 -8.40 12.53
N THR A 72 -4.07 -7.08 12.70
CA THR A 72 -3.20 -6.23 11.87
C THR A 72 -1.84 -6.02 12.51
N MET A 73 -1.81 -6.13 13.84
CA MET A 73 -0.58 -6.13 14.65
C MET A 73 -0.70 -7.19 15.76
N GLY A 74 0.02 -8.30 15.65
CA GLY A 74 0.01 -9.39 16.65
C GLY A 74 1.12 -9.28 17.70
N TRP A 75 0.92 -9.87 18.89
CA TRP A 75 1.96 -10.08 19.93
C TRP A 75 1.99 -11.56 20.35
N ASP A 76 3.17 -12.19 20.26
CA ASP A 76 3.64 -13.21 21.23
C ASP A 76 5.17 -13.31 21.26
N SER A 77 5.88 -12.24 21.65
CA SER A 77 7.25 -12.39 22.15
C SER A 77 7.70 -11.21 23.04
N PRO A 78 8.49 -11.45 24.10
CA PRO A 78 8.94 -10.41 25.03
C PRO A 78 10.00 -9.45 24.45
N ASP A 79 10.40 -9.57 23.17
CA ASP A 79 11.42 -8.73 22.54
C ASP A 79 10.86 -7.96 21.32
N SER A 80 10.40 -6.75 21.60
CA SER A 80 9.37 -5.99 20.89
C SER A 80 9.81 -5.24 19.63
N ARG A 81 10.85 -5.70 18.93
CA ARG A 81 11.34 -5.03 17.70
C ARG A 81 11.13 -5.80 16.42
N HIS A 82 10.90 -7.12 16.48
CA HIS A 82 10.81 -7.96 15.27
C HIS A 82 9.75 -9.09 15.34
N GLY A 83 8.93 -9.13 16.41
CA GLY A 83 8.04 -10.25 16.75
C GLY A 83 6.57 -10.17 16.30
N GLN A 84 6.20 -9.39 15.29
CA GLN A 84 4.78 -9.17 14.94
C GLN A 84 4.46 -9.56 13.50
N PHE A 85 3.60 -10.56 13.30
CA PHE A 85 3.06 -10.85 11.97
C PHE A 85 1.99 -9.83 11.56
N SER A 86 1.94 -9.55 10.26
CA SER A 86 0.88 -8.74 9.64
C SER A 86 -0.41 -9.54 9.42
N ASP A 87 -1.48 -8.79 9.16
CA ASP A 87 -2.76 -9.30 8.66
C ASP A 87 -2.60 -10.20 7.42
N LYS A 88 -1.60 -9.92 6.59
CA LYS A 88 -1.34 -10.68 5.35
C LYS A 88 -1.00 -12.13 5.63
N VAL A 89 -0.27 -12.43 6.70
CA VAL A 89 0.03 -13.81 7.10
C VAL A 89 -1.25 -14.54 7.52
N ALA A 90 -2.09 -13.88 8.31
CA ALA A 90 -3.38 -14.42 8.73
C ALA A 90 -4.34 -14.67 7.55
N MET A 91 -4.21 -13.90 6.47
CA MET A 91 -5.02 -14.05 5.25
C MET A 91 -4.53 -15.15 4.30
N LEU A 92 -3.29 -15.66 4.41
CA LEU A 92 -2.73 -16.63 3.45
C LEU A 92 -3.60 -17.90 3.24
N PRO A 93 -4.14 -18.56 4.28
CA PRO A 93 -5.00 -19.74 4.09
C PRO A 93 -6.26 -19.46 3.28
N PHE A 94 -6.71 -18.19 3.26
CA PHE A 94 -7.91 -17.73 2.58
C PHE A 94 -7.63 -17.14 1.18
N LEU A 95 -6.37 -17.16 0.74
CA LEU A 95 -5.90 -16.65 -0.56
C LEU A 95 -5.39 -17.76 -1.49
N ASP A 96 -5.78 -19.02 -1.23
CA ASP A 96 -5.20 -20.22 -1.87
C ASP A 96 -3.67 -20.33 -1.70
N ARG A 97 -3.15 -19.80 -0.59
CA ARG A 97 -1.71 -19.77 -0.23
C ARG A 97 -1.42 -20.56 1.05
N ALA A 98 -2.18 -21.64 1.28
CA ALA A 98 -2.01 -22.49 2.45
C ALA A 98 -0.62 -23.16 2.50
N SER A 99 -0.01 -23.47 1.34
CA SER A 99 1.36 -23.98 1.26
C SER A 99 2.38 -23.02 1.84
N GLU A 100 2.24 -21.73 1.54
CA GLU A 100 3.11 -20.67 2.04
C GLU A 100 2.90 -20.45 3.54
N PHE A 101 1.64 -20.49 4.01
CA PHE A 101 1.33 -20.41 5.44
C PHE A 101 1.97 -21.55 6.24
N ASN A 102 1.91 -22.80 5.74
CA ASN A 102 2.47 -23.96 6.43
C ASN A 102 4.00 -23.94 6.55
N LEU A 103 4.69 -23.09 5.76
CA LEU A 103 6.13 -22.87 5.88
C LEU A 103 6.48 -21.80 6.93
N ILE A 104 5.48 -21.05 7.43
CA ILE A 104 5.67 -20.01 8.43
C ILE A 104 5.47 -20.62 9.82
N ASN A 105 6.52 -20.57 10.63
CA ASN A 105 6.46 -20.87 12.05
C ASN A 105 5.91 -19.64 12.79
N VAL A 106 4.61 -19.68 13.13
CA VAL A 106 3.90 -18.57 13.79
C VAL A 106 4.26 -18.40 15.27
N ASP A 107 4.92 -19.41 15.88
CA ASP A 107 5.43 -19.34 17.26
C ASP A 107 6.75 -18.57 17.34
N LEU A 108 7.36 -18.27 16.19
CA LEU A 108 8.57 -17.47 16.08
C LEU A 108 8.26 -16.09 15.48
N ALA A 109 9.13 -15.14 15.78
CA ALA A 109 9.10 -13.84 15.14
C ALA A 109 9.24 -13.96 13.60
N PRO A 110 8.58 -13.10 12.81
CA PRO A 110 8.80 -13.06 11.36
C PRO A 110 10.26 -12.74 11.01
N TYR A 111 10.95 -11.94 11.84
CA TYR A 111 12.35 -11.54 11.68
C TYR A 111 13.08 -11.64 13.03
N GLU A 112 14.40 -11.86 13.01
CA GLU A 112 15.19 -11.96 14.25
C GLU A 112 15.47 -10.59 14.88
N PRO A 113 15.69 -10.50 16.20
CA PRO A 113 16.05 -9.26 16.90
C PRO A 113 17.29 -8.55 16.35
N THR A 114 18.20 -9.31 15.74
CA THR A 114 19.49 -8.88 15.19
C THR A 114 19.39 -8.31 13.77
N GLY A 115 18.22 -8.42 13.12
CA GLY A 115 17.93 -7.77 11.84
C GLY A 115 17.14 -8.65 10.84
N TRP A 116 17.25 -8.28 9.57
CA TRP A 116 16.44 -8.82 8.46
C TRP A 116 16.94 -10.15 7.87
N HIS A 117 17.94 -10.76 8.49
CA HIS A 117 18.58 -11.97 7.98
C HIS A 117 18.78 -12.94 9.15
N GLY A 118 18.06 -14.06 9.18
CA GLY A 118 18.30 -15.10 10.17
C GLY A 118 17.09 -15.91 10.60
N SER A 119 15.88 -15.34 10.51
CA SER A 119 14.68 -16.06 10.97
C SER A 119 14.38 -17.28 10.10
N GLU A 120 13.88 -18.36 10.71
CA GLU A 120 13.34 -19.53 10.01
C GLU A 120 12.28 -19.11 8.97
N ASN A 121 11.50 -18.09 9.31
CA ASN A 121 10.44 -17.52 8.48
C ASN A 121 10.94 -16.75 7.24
N ILE A 122 12.23 -16.39 7.13
CA ILE A 122 12.71 -15.56 6.01
C ILE A 122 12.55 -16.25 4.66
N GLN A 123 12.66 -17.59 4.61
CA GLN A 123 12.51 -18.36 3.38
C GLN A 123 11.05 -18.36 2.90
N ALA A 124 10.11 -18.45 3.83
CA ALA A 124 8.68 -18.44 3.53
C ALA A 124 8.17 -17.02 3.19
N THR A 125 8.77 -16.00 3.79
CA THR A 125 8.32 -14.59 3.68
C THR A 125 9.09 -13.75 2.67
N GLY A 126 10.18 -14.28 2.11
CA GLY A 126 11.02 -13.61 1.12
C GLY A 126 10.52 -13.70 -0.34
N GLY A 127 9.37 -14.34 -0.59
CA GLY A 127 8.76 -14.45 -1.91
C GLY A 127 7.75 -13.35 -2.21
N THR A 128 7.81 -12.73 -3.39
CA THR A 128 6.86 -11.70 -3.79
C THR A 128 5.53 -12.36 -4.11
N LEU A 129 4.47 -11.94 -3.42
CA LEU A 129 3.11 -12.40 -3.68
C LEU A 129 2.37 -11.34 -4.52
N PRO A 130 1.98 -11.66 -5.78
CA PRO A 130 1.29 -10.71 -6.65
C PRO A 130 -0.04 -10.20 -6.09
N VAL A 131 -0.72 -10.98 -5.24
CA VAL A 131 -2.00 -10.57 -4.63
C VAL A 131 -1.85 -9.39 -3.66
N PHE A 132 -0.66 -9.20 -3.09
CA PHE A 132 -0.37 -8.06 -2.19
C PHE A 132 0.17 -6.82 -2.92
N ASN A 133 0.33 -6.88 -4.25
CA ASN A 133 0.97 -5.82 -5.03
C ASN A 133 0.09 -5.40 -6.21
N CYS A 134 -0.10 -4.10 -6.37
CA CYS A 134 -0.74 -3.51 -7.54
C CYS A 134 0.27 -3.50 -8.69
N PRO A 135 0.00 -4.13 -9.85
CA PRO A 135 0.90 -4.11 -11.00
C PRO A 135 1.14 -2.71 -11.60
N SER A 136 0.31 -1.71 -11.27
CA SER A 136 0.55 -0.31 -11.67
C SER A 136 1.52 0.41 -10.74
N ALA A 137 1.78 -0.09 -9.54
CA ALA A 137 2.75 0.51 -8.64
C ALA A 137 4.17 0.27 -9.19
N SER A 138 4.88 1.35 -9.51
CA SER A 138 6.27 1.29 -9.98
C SER A 138 7.27 1.13 -8.82
N GLN A 139 6.95 0.30 -7.84
CA GLN A 139 7.80 -0.04 -6.70
C GLN A 139 8.63 -1.29 -7.01
N ASP A 140 9.91 -1.27 -6.66
CA ASP A 140 10.73 -2.49 -6.73
C ASP A 140 10.24 -3.49 -5.67
N HIS A 141 9.80 -4.66 -6.13
CA HIS A 141 9.15 -5.65 -5.27
C HIS A 141 10.11 -6.44 -4.37
N LEU A 142 11.40 -6.16 -4.48
CA LEU A 142 12.50 -6.78 -3.75
C LEU A 142 13.39 -5.68 -3.18
N ASP A 143 13.45 -5.61 -1.86
CA ASP A 143 14.49 -4.82 -1.19
C ASP A 143 15.77 -5.67 -1.12
N ALA A 144 16.74 -5.32 -1.98
CA ALA A 144 18.00 -6.02 -2.12
C ALA A 144 18.86 -5.99 -0.84
N ARG A 145 18.69 -4.99 0.04
CA ARG A 145 19.41 -4.96 1.33
C ARG A 145 18.92 -6.00 2.31
N HIS A 146 17.64 -6.39 2.23
CA HIS A 146 16.98 -7.11 3.31
C HIS A 146 16.41 -8.48 2.91
N ARG A 147 16.42 -8.86 1.62
CA ARG A 147 15.77 -10.09 1.09
C ARG A 147 14.29 -10.18 1.47
N ILE A 148 13.64 -9.04 1.62
CA ILE A 148 12.22 -8.92 1.95
C ILE A 148 11.45 -8.42 0.75
N THR A 149 10.19 -8.84 0.67
CA THR A 149 9.32 -8.55 -0.47
C THR A 149 8.28 -7.52 -0.13
N SER A 150 8.02 -6.65 -1.11
CA SER A 150 7.14 -5.49 -0.94
C SER A 150 5.66 -5.87 -0.92
N PHE A 151 4.86 -4.88 -0.54
CA PHE A 151 3.41 -4.86 -0.73
C PHE A 151 2.94 -3.43 -0.98
N THR A 152 1.76 -3.29 -1.58
CA THR A 152 1.17 -1.98 -1.90
C THR A 152 -0.26 -1.84 -1.39
N TYR A 153 -0.72 -2.76 -0.55
CA TYR A 153 -2.06 -2.73 0.05
C TYR A 153 -1.93 -2.74 1.57
N ALA A 154 -2.45 -1.69 2.21
CA ALA A 154 -2.35 -1.49 3.65
C ALA A 154 -3.73 -1.36 4.28
N THR A 155 -3.86 -1.89 5.50
CA THR A 155 -5.13 -1.86 6.24
C THR A 155 -5.30 -0.52 6.96
N SER A 156 -6.52 0.00 6.98
CA SER A 156 -6.85 1.31 7.56
C SER A 156 -6.86 1.25 9.08
N VAL A 157 -6.05 2.08 9.74
CA VAL A 157 -6.22 2.41 11.17
C VAL A 157 -7.27 3.51 11.41
N GLY A 158 -7.86 4.04 10.34
CA GLY A 158 -8.77 5.17 10.40
C GLY A 158 -8.08 6.51 10.63
N VAL A 159 -8.78 7.44 11.25
CA VAL A 159 -8.25 8.78 11.55
C VAL A 159 -7.57 8.75 12.92
N VAL A 160 -6.25 8.85 12.93
CA VAL A 160 -5.49 8.88 14.17
C VAL A 160 -5.74 10.23 14.85
N LYS A 161 -6.31 10.20 16.06
CA LYS A 161 -6.50 11.39 16.90
C LYS A 161 -5.24 11.61 17.74
N TYR A 162 -4.74 12.83 17.78
CA TYR A 162 -3.56 13.21 18.57
C TYR A 162 -3.96 14.28 19.57
N LYS A 163 -3.42 14.18 20.79
CA LYS A 163 -3.49 15.24 21.80
C LYS A 163 -2.12 15.37 22.45
N SER A 164 -1.52 16.57 22.37
CA SER A 164 -0.23 16.84 23.00
C SER A 164 -0.27 16.53 24.51
N GLY A 165 0.74 15.80 25.00
CA GLY A 165 0.92 15.53 26.43
C GLY A 165 0.00 14.47 27.06
N ALA A 166 -0.89 13.84 26.30
CA ALA A 166 -1.80 12.81 26.82
C ALA A 166 -1.46 11.44 26.23
N ARG A 167 -0.77 10.58 27.00
CA ARG A 167 -0.80 9.14 26.73
C ARG A 167 -2.22 8.63 27.01
N GLY A 168 -2.86 8.04 26.01
CA GLY A 168 -3.99 7.13 26.23
C GLY A 168 -5.28 7.75 26.77
N VAL A 169 -5.69 8.94 26.31
CA VAL A 169 -7.01 9.47 26.70
C VAL A 169 -7.78 9.96 25.48
N ASP A 170 -8.73 9.12 25.06
CA ASP A 170 -9.87 9.33 24.15
C ASP A 170 -9.71 9.12 22.62
N GLY A 171 -8.70 8.37 22.14
CA GLY A 171 -8.37 8.30 20.70
C GLY A 171 -7.99 6.94 20.12
N THR A 172 -8.79 5.90 20.37
CA THR A 172 -8.68 4.57 19.71
C THR A 172 -8.65 4.72 18.18
N HIS A 173 -7.86 3.91 17.50
CA HIS A 173 -7.92 3.79 16.04
C HIS A 173 -9.32 3.32 15.67
N ASN A 174 -10.05 4.18 14.96
CA ASN A 174 -11.42 3.88 14.60
C ASN A 174 -11.55 3.23 13.22
N GLY A 175 -10.47 2.66 12.68
CA GLY A 175 -10.49 1.91 11.43
C GLY A 175 -10.85 0.43 11.61
N ILE A 176 -10.62 -0.35 10.55
CA ILE A 176 -10.77 -1.81 10.55
C ILE A 176 -9.56 -2.51 11.17
N ALA A 177 -8.38 -1.89 11.09
CA ALA A 177 -7.20 -2.42 11.74
C ALA A 177 -7.45 -2.57 13.25
N TRP A 178 -6.82 -3.58 13.83
CA TRP A 178 -6.76 -3.76 15.28
C TRP A 178 -5.47 -4.48 15.68
N ALA A 179 -5.08 -4.29 16.94
CA ALA A 179 -3.86 -4.84 17.50
C ALA A 179 -4.16 -5.76 18.69
N ALA A 180 -3.48 -6.90 18.75
CA ALA A 180 -3.56 -7.86 19.85
C ALA A 180 -2.42 -7.68 20.89
N ALA A 181 -1.93 -6.44 21.10
CA ALA A 181 -0.71 -6.19 21.87
C ALA A 181 -0.92 -6.01 23.38
N TYR A 182 -0.03 -6.60 24.19
CA TYR A 182 0.14 -6.26 25.62
C TYR A 182 0.90 -4.92 25.75
N GLY A 183 0.33 -3.95 26.49
CA GLY A 183 1.02 -2.71 26.90
C GLY A 183 0.68 -1.44 26.10
N PHE A 184 -0.10 -1.54 25.03
CA PHE A 184 -0.87 -0.41 24.45
C PHE A 184 -2.35 -0.60 24.79
N THR A 185 -3.17 0.45 24.70
CA THR A 185 -4.63 0.30 24.83
C THR A 185 -5.09 -0.66 23.73
N PRO A 186 -5.53 -1.89 24.03
CA PRO A 186 -5.91 -2.80 22.98
C PRO A 186 -7.20 -2.25 22.39
N ASP A 187 -7.13 -1.78 21.15
CA ASP A 187 -8.32 -1.67 20.35
C ASP A 187 -8.84 -3.10 20.19
N GLY A 188 -9.98 -3.37 20.81
CA GLY A 188 -10.58 -4.69 20.81
C GLY A 188 -10.75 -5.23 19.39
N LYS A 189 -10.92 -6.54 19.29
CA LYS A 189 -11.23 -7.24 18.03
C LYS A 189 -12.31 -6.49 17.27
N VAL A 190 -12.07 -6.24 15.98
CA VAL A 190 -13.04 -5.61 15.09
C VAL A 190 -13.84 -6.70 14.41
N ASP A 191 -15.16 -6.64 14.53
CA ASP A 191 -16.11 -7.50 13.82
C ASP A 191 -17.08 -6.65 12.99
N PHE A 192 -17.92 -7.27 12.17
CA PHE A 192 -18.93 -6.54 11.41
C PHE A 192 -19.92 -5.76 12.29
N ALA A 193 -20.23 -6.25 13.49
CA ALA A 193 -21.16 -5.59 14.42
C ALA A 193 -20.59 -4.27 14.97
N SER A 194 -19.26 -4.15 15.03
CA SER A 194 -18.55 -2.94 15.45
C SER A 194 -18.55 -1.83 14.40
N ILE A 195 -18.91 -2.13 13.15
CA ILE A 195 -18.97 -1.19 12.02
C ILE A 195 -20.37 -0.57 11.91
N LYS A 196 -20.65 0.39 12.80
CA LYS A 196 -21.97 1.04 12.91
C LYS A 196 -22.26 2.06 11.81
N ASP A 197 -21.22 2.62 11.19
CA ASP A 197 -21.38 3.61 10.11
C ASP A 197 -21.72 2.96 8.75
N GLY A 198 -21.70 1.63 8.71
CA GLY A 198 -22.04 0.81 7.56
C GLY A 198 -20.79 0.27 6.86
N THR A 199 -20.80 -1.03 6.54
CA THR A 199 -19.67 -1.72 5.90
C THR A 199 -19.33 -1.18 4.50
N SER A 200 -20.30 -0.57 3.81
CA SER A 200 -20.11 0.09 2.52
C SER A 200 -19.52 1.50 2.63
N ASN A 201 -19.43 2.05 3.85
CA ASN A 201 -18.98 3.41 4.17
C ASN A 201 -17.69 3.42 4.99
N THR A 202 -17.12 2.26 5.32
CA THR A 202 -15.86 2.16 6.05
C THR A 202 -14.81 1.51 5.16
N VAL A 203 -13.68 2.18 4.98
CA VAL A 203 -12.54 1.64 4.21
C VAL A 203 -11.76 0.65 5.06
N SER A 204 -11.55 -0.54 4.50
CA SER A 204 -10.77 -1.63 5.08
C SER A 204 -9.30 -1.56 4.64
N ILE A 205 -9.04 -1.56 3.33
CA ILE A 205 -7.68 -1.57 2.76
C ILE A 205 -7.59 -0.46 1.70
N ALA A 206 -6.45 0.21 1.60
CA ALA A 206 -6.15 1.11 0.48
C ALA A 206 -4.83 0.78 -0.20
N GLU A 207 -4.71 1.25 -1.42
CA GLU A 207 -3.41 1.35 -2.10
C GLU A 207 -2.48 2.29 -1.33
N ILE A 208 -1.22 1.86 -1.18
CA ILE A 208 -0.11 2.69 -0.71
C ILE A 208 1.03 2.61 -1.72
N LEU A 209 1.83 3.68 -1.78
CA LEU A 209 3.11 3.66 -2.47
C LEU A 209 4.22 3.40 -1.46
N GLY A 210 4.98 2.34 -1.67
CA GLY A 210 6.18 2.09 -0.89
C GLY A 210 7.31 3.06 -1.21
N SER A 211 8.36 2.96 -0.41
CA SER A 211 9.54 3.80 -0.51
C SER A 211 10.24 3.62 -1.86
N PRO A 212 10.97 4.64 -2.37
CA PRO A 212 11.84 4.50 -3.56
C PRO A 212 13.03 3.54 -3.38
N GLY A 213 13.08 2.75 -2.31
CA GLY A 213 14.21 1.88 -1.95
C GLY A 213 15.42 2.67 -1.43
N ASP A 214 16.54 1.96 -1.28
CA ASP A 214 17.83 2.41 -0.72
C ASP A 214 18.44 3.69 -1.30
N SER A 215 17.91 4.16 -2.40
CA SER A 215 18.15 5.50 -2.88
C SER A 215 17.31 6.51 -2.07
N GLY A 216 17.57 6.57 -0.76
CA GLY A 216 17.31 7.76 0.07
C GLY A 216 17.98 9.04 -0.44
N SER A 217 18.60 8.99 -1.63
CA SER A 217 19.16 10.06 -2.42
C SER A 217 18.49 10.21 -3.80
N GLY A 218 17.27 9.71 -4.00
CA GLY A 218 16.44 10.21 -5.09
C GLY A 218 16.27 11.71 -4.88
N ASN A 219 16.53 12.51 -5.92
CA ASN A 219 16.36 13.97 -5.86
C ASN A 219 15.02 14.27 -5.17
N SER A 220 15.06 14.90 -3.99
CA SER A 220 13.86 15.29 -3.23
C SER A 220 12.97 16.26 -4.01
N ASN A 221 13.43 16.71 -5.19
CA ASN A 221 12.67 17.51 -6.14
C ASN A 221 12.07 16.71 -7.31
N ASP A 222 12.30 15.40 -7.47
CA ASP A 222 11.55 14.59 -8.46
C ASP A 222 10.12 14.35 -7.92
N PRO A 223 9.07 14.80 -8.63
CA PRO A 223 7.68 14.58 -8.22
C PRO A 223 7.34 13.10 -7.95
N ARG A 224 7.98 12.17 -8.67
CA ARG A 224 7.73 10.72 -8.52
C ARG A 224 8.32 10.15 -7.23
N THR A 225 9.42 10.71 -6.74
CA THR A 225 10.04 10.29 -5.47
C THR A 225 9.43 11.03 -4.28
N ARG A 226 9.04 12.30 -4.45
CA ARG A 226 8.39 13.12 -3.42
C ARG A 226 7.15 12.46 -2.82
N LYS A 227 6.28 11.90 -3.65
CA LYS A 227 5.03 11.23 -3.21
C LYS A 227 5.27 9.96 -2.39
N ARG A 228 6.45 9.35 -2.52
CA ARG A 228 6.84 8.09 -1.88
C ARG A 228 7.63 8.28 -0.60
N GLN A 229 8.14 9.49 -0.38
CA GLN A 229 8.91 9.85 0.80
C GLN A 229 8.00 10.03 2.03
N THR A 230 8.59 9.78 3.20
CA THR A 230 7.98 10.16 4.48
C THR A 230 8.73 11.38 4.99
N TYR A 231 8.02 12.47 5.21
CA TYR A 231 8.56 13.75 5.62
C TYR A 231 8.69 13.84 7.15
N SER A 232 9.37 14.91 7.59
CA SER A 232 9.70 15.19 8.99
C SER A 232 8.48 15.13 9.91
N TRP A 233 8.79 15.00 11.20
CA TRP A 233 7.87 15.04 12.33
C TRP A 233 6.89 16.23 12.23
N ALA A 234 5.60 15.91 12.16
CA ALA A 234 4.49 16.85 12.13
C ALA A 234 3.88 17.00 13.53
N THR A 235 3.73 18.25 14.00
CA THR A 235 3.15 18.60 15.31
C THR A 235 1.74 19.17 15.18
N GLY A 236 0.84 18.83 16.10
CA GLY A 236 -0.49 19.43 16.19
C GLY A 236 -1.27 18.93 17.41
N ASN A 237 -2.32 19.65 17.78
CA ASN A 237 -3.23 19.31 18.87
C ASN A 237 -4.46 18.50 18.41
N ASP A 238 -4.68 18.41 17.10
CA ASP A 238 -5.69 17.57 16.48
C ASP A 238 -5.19 17.02 15.13
N HIS A 239 -6.00 16.16 14.50
CA HIS A 239 -5.67 15.53 13.23
C HIS A 239 -5.64 16.50 12.04
N SER A 240 -6.33 17.65 12.12
CA SER A 240 -6.29 18.70 11.09
C SER A 240 -4.99 19.48 11.15
N GLU A 241 -4.61 19.97 12.34
CA GLU A 241 -3.35 20.70 12.57
C GLU A 241 -2.15 19.85 12.16
N LEU A 242 -2.20 18.53 12.43
CA LEU A 242 -1.15 17.60 12.01
C LEU A 242 -1.03 17.46 10.50
N ARG A 243 -2.16 17.35 9.80
CA ARG A 243 -2.16 17.32 8.34
C ARG A 243 -1.56 18.61 7.79
N ASP A 244 -1.97 19.76 8.31
CA ASP A 244 -1.48 21.06 7.84
C ASP A 244 0.03 21.22 8.09
N ASN A 245 0.53 20.77 9.25
CA ASN A 245 1.96 20.76 9.55
C ASN A 245 2.74 19.77 8.66
N CYS A 246 2.17 18.60 8.36
CA CYS A 246 2.75 17.65 7.41
C CYS A 246 2.87 18.25 6.01
N LEU A 247 1.83 18.94 5.52
CA LEU A 247 1.87 19.65 4.25
C LEU A 247 2.91 20.77 4.25
N ALA A 248 3.09 21.48 5.37
CA ALA A 248 4.15 22.47 5.50
C ALA A 248 5.56 21.84 5.42
N ASN A 249 5.78 20.69 6.07
CA ASN A 249 7.03 19.93 5.95
C ASN A 249 7.29 19.46 4.51
N TYR A 250 6.24 19.01 3.82
CA TYR A 250 6.31 18.65 2.40
C TYR A 250 6.69 19.83 1.50
N GLN A 251 6.09 21.00 1.72
CA GLN A 251 6.38 22.21 0.96
C GLN A 251 7.81 22.71 1.21
N ALA A 252 8.29 22.61 2.46
CA ALA A 252 9.64 22.97 2.84
C ALA A 252 10.71 21.95 2.39
N GLY A 253 10.32 20.76 1.94
CA GLY A 253 11.26 19.69 1.62
C GLY A 253 11.93 19.08 2.86
N ASN A 254 11.30 19.21 4.04
CA ASN A 254 11.84 18.73 5.31
C ASN A 254 11.67 17.21 5.41
N LEU A 255 12.69 16.44 5.03
CA LEU A 255 12.67 14.98 5.11
C LEU A 255 12.95 14.42 6.52
N GLY A 256 13.20 15.26 7.53
CA GLY A 256 13.54 14.79 8.89
C GLY A 256 15.01 14.40 9.05
N ASN A 257 15.43 14.12 10.29
CA ASN A 257 16.83 13.86 10.63
C ASN A 257 17.20 12.38 10.40
N MET A 258 18.41 12.11 9.88
CA MET A 258 18.79 10.79 9.37
C MET A 258 18.84 9.64 10.38
N ALA A 259 18.76 9.94 11.68
CA ALA A 259 18.67 8.94 12.74
C ALA A 259 17.30 8.21 12.77
N ASP A 260 16.24 8.81 12.22
CA ASP A 260 14.92 8.17 12.03
C ASP A 260 14.74 7.56 10.62
N ASN A 261 15.72 7.75 9.71
CA ASN A 261 15.58 7.49 8.27
C ASN A 261 15.46 6.02 7.87
N TRP A 262 15.79 5.06 8.74
CA TRP A 262 15.57 3.65 8.41
C TRP A 262 14.07 3.35 8.20
N ARG A 263 13.17 4.10 8.85
CA ARG A 263 11.72 3.96 8.65
C ARG A 263 11.27 4.44 7.27
N GLN A 264 11.97 5.42 6.70
CA GLN A 264 11.63 5.97 5.39
C GLN A 264 11.98 5.00 4.27
N SER A 265 13.05 4.22 4.42
CA SER A 265 13.50 3.25 3.41
C SER A 265 12.68 1.95 3.38
N ILE A 266 11.88 1.68 4.41
CA ILE A 266 11.15 0.40 4.55
C ILE A 266 9.63 0.52 4.35
N LYS A 267 9.12 1.71 3.97
CA LYS A 267 7.69 1.86 3.64
C LYS A 267 7.30 0.88 2.52
N GLY A 268 6.24 0.10 2.74
CA GLY A 268 5.77 -0.93 1.81
C GLY A 268 6.74 -2.11 1.65
N SER A 269 7.66 -2.34 2.60
CA SER A 269 8.56 -3.50 2.60
C SER A 269 8.12 -4.56 3.61
N ALA A 270 8.49 -5.82 3.37
CA ALA A 270 8.17 -6.97 4.22
C ALA A 270 6.67 -7.18 4.47
N TRP A 271 5.98 -7.78 3.50
CA TRP A 271 4.53 -8.08 3.63
C TRP A 271 4.17 -8.92 4.84
N ALA A 272 5.06 -9.77 5.36
CA ALA A 272 4.79 -10.62 6.51
C ALA A 272 4.98 -9.91 7.87
N TRP A 273 5.64 -8.75 7.88
CA TRP A 273 5.90 -8.00 9.10
C TRP A 273 4.79 -7.00 9.39
N SER A 274 4.30 -7.01 10.61
CA SER A 274 3.54 -5.90 11.16
C SER A 274 4.50 -4.90 11.79
N PHE A 275 4.74 -3.80 11.09
CA PHE A 275 5.22 -2.58 11.72
C PHE A 275 4.58 -1.39 11.02
N ILE A 276 4.21 -0.38 11.78
CA ILE A 276 3.60 0.84 11.21
C ILE A 276 4.60 1.57 10.31
N GLY A 277 5.89 1.52 10.64
CA GLY A 277 6.94 2.11 9.80
C GLY A 277 7.11 1.43 8.44
N THR A 278 6.76 0.14 8.31
CA THR A 278 6.67 -0.50 6.98
C THR A 278 5.36 -0.19 6.26
N ALA A 279 4.48 0.61 6.86
CA ALA A 279 3.15 0.90 6.36
C ALA A 279 2.29 -0.36 6.16
N ASN A 280 2.42 -1.37 7.05
CA ASN A 280 1.44 -2.48 7.06
C ASN A 280 0.01 -1.95 7.21
N VAL A 281 -0.10 -0.84 7.95
CA VAL A 281 -1.28 -0.02 8.08
C VAL A 281 -1.05 1.40 7.56
N TYR A 282 -2.14 2.07 7.19
CA TYR A 282 -2.14 3.48 6.81
C TYR A 282 -3.24 4.24 7.56
N SER A 283 -3.14 5.57 7.60
CA SER A 283 -4.14 6.43 8.25
C SER A 283 -4.88 7.34 7.27
N HIS A 284 -6.12 7.68 7.62
CA HIS A 284 -6.96 8.60 6.85
C HIS A 284 -6.63 10.08 7.12
N ASN A 285 -5.64 10.39 7.96
CA ASN A 285 -5.31 11.78 8.29
C ASN A 285 -4.96 12.61 7.04
N MET A 286 -4.19 12.02 6.12
CA MET A 286 -3.81 12.61 4.83
C MET A 286 -4.79 12.16 3.75
N LEU A 287 -5.10 13.03 2.79
CA LEU A 287 -5.94 12.69 1.63
C LEU A 287 -5.22 11.69 0.70
N PRO A 288 -5.95 11.02 -0.22
CA PRO A 288 -5.30 10.17 -1.20
C PRO A 288 -4.24 10.94 -1.98
N ASN A 289 -3.08 10.30 -2.17
CA ASN A 289 -1.92 10.85 -2.89
C ASN A 289 -1.20 12.03 -2.21
N GLU A 290 -1.58 12.42 -1.00
CA GLU A 290 -0.84 13.39 -0.19
C GLU A 290 0.48 12.80 0.38
N PRO A 291 1.44 13.65 0.78
CA PRO A 291 2.67 13.19 1.42
C PRO A 291 2.40 12.45 2.72
N SER A 292 3.26 11.49 3.04
CA SER A 292 3.29 10.87 4.37
C SER A 292 4.25 11.64 5.28
N CYS A 293 3.96 11.74 6.58
CA CYS A 293 4.86 12.35 7.56
C CYS A 293 5.03 11.51 8.81
N HIS A 294 6.14 11.69 9.51
CA HIS A 294 6.23 11.28 10.91
C HIS A 294 5.33 12.20 11.77
N SER A 295 4.84 11.73 12.91
CA SER A 295 3.93 12.48 13.79
C SER A 295 4.50 12.59 15.20
N VAL A 296 4.69 13.79 15.75
CA VAL A 296 5.43 14.00 17.01
C VAL A 296 4.57 13.67 18.24
N ASN A 297 5.25 13.43 19.37
CA ASN A 297 4.77 13.08 20.73
C ASN A 297 4.86 11.61 21.16
N GLY A 298 5.71 10.80 20.51
CA GLY A 298 6.27 9.58 21.09
C GLY A 298 5.23 8.69 21.78
N ILE A 299 4.59 7.83 20.97
CA ILE A 299 3.54 6.87 21.34
C ILE A 299 2.14 7.51 21.29
N THR A 300 1.54 7.45 20.10
CA THR A 300 0.08 7.31 19.99
C THR A 300 -0.36 5.92 20.47
N ASP A 301 -1.66 5.66 20.45
CA ASP A 301 -2.16 4.29 20.55
C ASP A 301 -1.42 3.34 19.57
N TRP A 302 -1.12 2.10 19.98
CA TRP A 302 -0.24 1.14 19.27
C TRP A 302 1.19 1.63 18.91
N GLY A 303 1.63 2.80 19.38
CA GLY A 303 2.96 3.34 19.05
C GLY A 303 3.09 3.88 17.62
N ILE A 304 1.98 4.31 16.98
CA ILE A 304 2.00 4.94 15.65
C ILE A 304 2.78 6.26 15.72
N THR A 305 3.91 6.33 15.02
CA THR A 305 4.72 7.56 14.89
C THR A 305 4.73 8.11 13.47
N SER A 306 3.82 7.64 12.62
CA SER A 306 3.75 7.99 11.20
C SER A 306 2.31 8.07 10.69
N MET A 307 2.01 9.14 9.97
CA MET A 307 0.78 9.32 9.19
C MET A 307 1.06 8.86 7.77
N MET A 308 0.95 7.55 7.55
CA MET A 308 1.11 6.96 6.22
C MET A 308 -0.15 7.23 5.40
N ALA A 309 0.01 7.94 4.28
CA ALA A 309 -1.08 8.27 3.38
C ALA A 309 -1.40 7.13 2.42
N ALA A 310 -2.67 7.00 2.04
CA ALA A 310 -3.05 6.23 0.86
C ALA A 310 -2.41 6.84 -0.39
N GLY A 311 -1.94 6.00 -1.31
CA GLY A 311 -1.25 6.46 -2.51
C GLY A 311 -1.24 5.42 -3.61
N SER A 312 -1.37 5.89 -4.85
CA SER A 312 -1.34 5.05 -6.05
C SER A 312 -0.64 5.75 -7.20
N ASP A 313 -0.12 4.98 -8.16
CA ASP A 313 0.40 5.50 -9.44
C ASP A 313 -0.73 5.69 -10.47
N HIS A 314 -1.98 5.31 -10.12
CA HIS A 314 -3.15 5.62 -10.93
C HIS A 314 -3.41 7.14 -10.99
N THR A 315 -3.81 7.62 -12.16
CA THR A 315 -4.15 9.04 -12.35
C THR A 315 -5.41 9.43 -11.57
N GLY A 316 -5.29 10.46 -10.72
CA GLY A 316 -6.42 11.18 -10.12
C GLY A 316 -6.97 10.59 -8.81
N GLY A 317 -6.34 9.56 -8.24
CA GLY A 317 -6.85 8.94 -7.02
C GLY A 317 -6.21 7.60 -6.66
N VAL A 318 -6.87 6.87 -5.78
CA VAL A 318 -6.44 5.56 -5.27
C VAL A 318 -7.61 4.59 -5.30
N GLN A 319 -7.32 3.29 -5.41
CA GLN A 319 -8.33 2.30 -5.14
C GLN A 319 -8.39 1.98 -3.65
N VAL A 320 -9.60 1.78 -3.14
CA VAL A 320 -9.88 1.36 -1.77
C VAL A 320 -10.82 0.17 -1.76
N LEU A 321 -10.59 -0.75 -0.84
CA LEU A 321 -11.47 -1.83 -0.47
C LEU A 321 -12.32 -1.38 0.71
N MET A 322 -13.63 -1.44 0.56
CA MET A 322 -14.60 -1.20 1.63
C MET A 322 -14.74 -2.44 2.51
N ALA A 323 -15.20 -2.29 3.75
CA ALA A 323 -15.40 -3.40 4.68
C ALA A 323 -16.43 -4.43 4.18
N ASP A 324 -17.35 -4.04 3.28
CA ASP A 324 -18.28 -4.95 2.59
C ASP A 324 -17.67 -5.75 1.43
N GLY A 325 -16.36 -5.59 1.15
CA GLY A 325 -15.66 -6.28 0.07
C GLY A 325 -15.78 -5.59 -1.30
N SER A 326 -16.54 -4.50 -1.41
CA SER A 326 -16.60 -3.69 -2.63
C SER A 326 -15.32 -2.88 -2.81
N VAL A 327 -14.92 -2.65 -4.06
CA VAL A 327 -13.71 -1.86 -4.38
C VAL A 327 -14.12 -0.61 -5.15
N ARG A 328 -13.73 0.55 -4.64
CA ARG A 328 -14.05 1.88 -5.18
C ARG A 328 -12.78 2.64 -5.52
N PHE A 329 -12.88 3.52 -6.51
CA PHE A 329 -11.80 4.46 -6.83
C PHE A 329 -12.15 5.80 -6.20
N ILE A 330 -11.29 6.28 -5.30
CA ILE A 330 -11.48 7.53 -4.58
C ILE A 330 -10.58 8.60 -5.17
N SER A 331 -11.18 9.73 -5.51
CA SER A 331 -10.49 10.91 -6.03
C SER A 331 -9.49 11.46 -5.02
N GLU A 332 -8.33 11.92 -5.49
CA GLU A 332 -7.39 12.70 -4.66
C GLU A 332 -7.93 14.08 -4.26
N ASN A 333 -9.00 14.53 -4.92
CA ASN A 333 -9.71 15.78 -4.61
C ASN A 333 -10.96 15.56 -3.75
N ILE A 334 -11.10 14.39 -3.11
CA ILE A 334 -12.21 14.12 -2.20
C ILE A 334 -12.26 15.17 -1.07
N ASP A 335 -13.48 15.52 -0.65
CA ASP A 335 -13.65 16.39 0.51
C ASP A 335 -13.03 15.76 1.77
N LYS A 336 -12.28 16.57 2.52
CA LYS A 336 -11.52 16.11 3.68
C LYS A 336 -12.41 15.46 4.75
N THR A 337 -13.60 16.01 4.98
CA THR A 337 -14.52 15.46 6.00
C THR A 337 -15.09 14.12 5.55
N THR A 338 -15.37 13.97 4.25
CA THR A 338 -15.84 12.70 3.69
C THR A 338 -14.75 11.63 3.77
N TRP A 339 -13.51 11.95 3.39
CA TRP A 339 -12.39 11.03 3.50
C TRP A 339 -12.12 10.60 4.95
N TRP A 340 -12.19 11.53 5.90
CA TRP A 340 -12.03 11.21 7.32
C TRP A 340 -13.13 10.30 7.85
N GLY A 341 -14.38 10.54 7.46
CA GLY A 341 -15.49 9.66 7.83
C GLY A 341 -15.44 8.28 7.17
N LEU A 342 -14.84 8.14 5.97
CA LEU A 342 -14.55 6.82 5.39
C LEU A 342 -13.55 6.01 6.23
N GLY A 343 -12.75 6.68 7.05
CA GLY A 343 -11.78 6.06 7.94
C GLY A 343 -12.36 5.59 9.26
N THR A 344 -13.60 5.95 9.61
CA THR A 344 -14.24 5.58 10.87
C THR A 344 -15.18 4.39 10.69
N ARG A 345 -15.19 3.47 11.65
CA ARG A 345 -16.13 2.34 11.71
C ARG A 345 -17.40 2.69 12.47
N ASN A 346 -17.34 3.64 13.41
CA ASN A 346 -18.46 4.01 14.29
C ASN A 346 -18.45 5.48 14.77
N GLY A 347 -17.92 6.41 13.98
CA GLY A 347 -17.91 7.83 14.28
C GLY A 347 -19.28 8.53 14.10
N GLY A 348 -20.25 7.87 13.47
CA GLY A 348 -21.61 8.37 13.29
C GLY A 348 -21.74 9.43 12.19
N GLU A 349 -20.75 9.55 11.32
CA GLU A 349 -20.75 10.51 10.22
C GLU A 349 -21.72 10.09 9.10
N THR A 350 -22.51 11.02 8.59
CA THR A 350 -23.31 10.82 7.38
C THR A 350 -22.49 11.25 6.16
N LEU A 351 -22.05 10.28 5.35
CA LEU A 351 -21.25 10.55 4.15
C LEU A 351 -22.14 10.87 2.94
N GLY A 352 -21.70 11.80 2.10
CA GLY A 352 -22.29 12.06 0.79
C GLY A 352 -21.92 10.99 -0.25
N GLU A 353 -22.17 11.26 -1.53
CA GLU A 353 -21.59 10.44 -2.61
C GLU A 353 -20.09 10.74 -2.77
N PHE A 354 -19.29 9.69 -2.98
CA PHE A 354 -17.82 9.75 -3.05
C PHE A 354 -17.23 8.77 -4.07
#